data_AF-A0A810KUE9-F1
#
_entry.id   AF-A0A810KUE9-F1
#
_cell.length_a   1.000
_cell.length_b   1.000
_cell.length_c   1.000
_cell.angle_alpha   90.00
_cell.angle_beta   90.00
_cell.angle_gamma   90.00
#
_symmetry.space_group_name_H-M   'P 1'
#
loop_
_entity.id
_entity.type
_entity.pdbx_description
1 polymer ?
#
loop_
_entity_poly.entity_id
_entity_poly.type
_entity_poly.pdbx_seq_one_letter_code
_entity_poly.pdbx_strand_id
1 'polypeptide(L)'
;MSADPAPLTYPEVGATAGGALPSGYRHVRRTERLGAGPEVYHAVAAAMADWRIHRDAGLTVRTEADRPALGVQFVTGIRLGPLRIAAPCRIVWYVEEPDRYGFGFGTLPGHPERGEESFLVEWTGTDDVVFTIAAFSRPAAWYARLGAAPARWLQDRVTDRYVAAARALAAG
;
A
#
# COMPACT_ATOMS: atom_id res chain seq x y z
N MET A 1 -29.90 7.67 2.26
CA MET A 1 -29.55 6.74 1.16
C MET A 1 -28.10 6.36 1.35
N SER A 2 -27.80 5.18 1.89
CA SER A 2 -26.43 4.65 1.79
C SER A 2 -26.17 4.41 0.32
N ALA A 3 -25.29 5.21 -0.28
CA ALA A 3 -24.76 4.88 -1.60
C ALA A 3 -24.04 3.54 -1.47
N ASP A 4 -24.32 2.60 -2.37
CA ASP A 4 -23.53 1.37 -2.45
C ASP A 4 -22.05 1.74 -2.58
N PRO A 5 -21.15 1.10 -1.83
CA PRO A 5 -19.75 1.41 -1.88
C PRO A 5 -19.25 1.16 -3.31
N ALA A 6 -18.67 2.18 -3.95
CA ALA A 6 -18.23 2.12 -5.36
C ALA A 6 -17.48 0.80 -5.68
N PRO A 7 -17.77 0.12 -6.80
CA PRO A 7 -17.14 -1.16 -7.09
C PRO A 7 -15.62 -0.99 -7.31
N LEU A 8 -14.85 -2.02 -6.95
CA LEU A 8 -13.41 -2.11 -7.26
C LEU A 8 -13.19 -2.19 -8.77
N THR A 9 -12.02 -1.77 -9.24
CA THR A 9 -11.73 -1.66 -10.69
C THR A 9 -11.03 -2.89 -11.30
N TYR A 10 -10.89 -3.96 -10.52
CA TYR A 10 -10.22 -5.22 -10.87
C TYR A 10 -10.94 -6.41 -10.18
N PRO A 11 -10.88 -7.62 -10.76
CA PRO A 11 -11.61 -8.79 -10.21
C PRO A 11 -10.82 -9.60 -9.17
N GLU A 12 -9.49 -9.54 -9.11
CA GLU A 12 -8.63 -10.41 -8.27
C GLU A 12 -8.49 -9.92 -6.82
N VAL A 13 -9.61 -9.55 -6.19
CA VAL A 13 -9.67 -8.96 -4.86
C VAL A 13 -9.07 -9.90 -3.81
N GLY A 14 -8.11 -9.39 -3.03
CA GLY A 14 -7.42 -10.12 -1.98
C GLY A 14 -6.15 -10.86 -2.41
N ALA A 15 -5.78 -10.81 -3.69
CA ALA A 15 -4.65 -11.62 -4.18
C ALA A 15 -3.29 -11.23 -3.58
N THR A 16 -3.12 -10.00 -3.08
CA THR A 16 -1.88 -9.61 -2.38
C THR A 16 -1.77 -10.15 -0.95
N ALA A 17 -2.85 -10.68 -0.37
CA ALA A 17 -2.78 -11.45 0.88
C ALA A 17 -2.15 -12.83 0.67
N GLY A 18 -2.18 -13.33 -0.58
CA GLY A 18 -1.58 -14.59 -0.98
C GLY A 18 -0.12 -14.45 -1.46
N GLY A 19 0.54 -15.59 -1.61
CA GLY A 19 1.91 -15.66 -2.11
C GLY A 19 2.04 -15.46 -3.62
N ALA A 20 1.05 -15.84 -4.42
CA ALA A 20 1.11 -15.78 -5.88
C ALA A 20 0.28 -14.61 -6.44
N LEU A 21 0.91 -13.73 -7.23
CA LEU A 21 0.25 -12.58 -7.84
C LEU A 21 -0.39 -12.94 -9.20
N PRO A 22 -1.57 -12.39 -9.55
CA PRO A 22 -2.29 -12.75 -10.79
C PRO A 22 -1.52 -12.36 -12.05
N SER A 23 -1.54 -13.20 -13.08
CA SER A 23 -0.92 -12.89 -14.39
C SER A 23 -1.63 -11.73 -15.11
N GLY A 24 -0.97 -11.10 -16.09
CA GLY A 24 -1.55 -10.01 -16.89
C GLY A 24 -1.43 -8.61 -16.26
N TYR A 25 -0.75 -8.51 -15.12
CA TYR A 25 -0.45 -7.27 -14.42
C TYR A 25 1.06 -7.05 -14.32
N ARG A 26 1.46 -5.80 -14.09
CA ARG A 26 2.79 -5.51 -13.57
C ARG A 26 2.81 -5.90 -12.10
N HIS A 27 3.89 -6.56 -11.66
CA HIS A 27 4.06 -6.95 -10.26
C HIS A 27 5.15 -6.14 -9.59
N VAL A 28 4.96 -5.87 -8.30
CA VAL A 28 5.96 -5.40 -7.37
C VAL A 28 5.96 -6.37 -6.19
N ARG A 29 7.15 -6.83 -5.80
CA ARG A 29 7.39 -7.44 -4.50
C ARG A 29 8.73 -6.96 -3.98
N ARG A 30 8.72 -6.37 -2.79
CA ARG A 30 9.91 -5.91 -2.06
C ARG A 30 9.80 -6.39 -0.64
N THR A 31 10.86 -7.01 -0.14
CA THR A 31 10.94 -7.55 1.21
C THR A 31 12.23 -7.04 1.83
N GLU A 32 12.13 -6.46 3.02
CA GLU A 32 13.20 -5.76 3.68
C GLU A 32 13.23 -6.14 5.16
N ARG A 33 14.41 -6.53 5.65
CA ARG A 33 14.64 -6.72 7.08
C ARG A 33 14.83 -5.36 7.74
N LEU A 34 13.94 -5.02 8.66
CA LEU A 34 13.91 -3.73 9.35
C LEU A 34 14.72 -3.72 10.65
N GLY A 35 14.90 -4.89 11.27
CA GLY A 35 15.58 -5.01 12.55
C GLY A 35 15.25 -6.34 13.21
N ALA A 36 15.29 -6.36 14.54
CA ALA A 36 14.94 -7.52 15.34
C ALA A 36 14.19 -7.09 16.62
N GLY A 37 13.41 -8.00 17.17
CA GLY A 37 12.72 -7.82 18.45
C GLY A 37 11.33 -7.18 18.36
N PRO A 38 10.54 -7.36 19.44
CA PRO A 38 9.15 -6.91 19.50
C PRO A 38 9.02 -5.37 19.48
N GLU A 39 10.03 -4.64 19.95
CA GLU A 39 10.02 -3.17 19.95
C GLU A 39 9.98 -2.60 18.53
N VAL A 40 10.81 -3.15 17.64
CA VAL A 40 10.84 -2.75 16.23
C VAL A 40 9.53 -3.12 15.55
N TYR A 41 9.01 -4.32 15.82
CA TYR A 41 7.72 -4.77 15.28
C TYR A 41 6.58 -3.83 15.69
N HIS A 42 6.43 -3.56 16.99
CA HIS A 42 5.35 -2.72 17.49
C HIS A 42 5.46 -1.28 16.98
N ALA A 43 6.67 -0.73 16.85
CA ALA A 43 6.87 0.60 16.28
C ALA A 43 6.38 0.69 14.82
N VAL A 44 6.75 -0.29 14.00
CA VAL A 44 6.35 -0.34 12.58
C VAL A 44 4.85 -0.62 12.44
N ALA A 45 4.31 -1.57 13.20
CA ALA A 45 2.88 -1.90 13.19
C ALA A 45 2.01 -0.71 13.61
N ALA A 46 2.37 -0.01 14.70
CA ALA A 46 1.67 1.20 15.15
C ALA A 46 1.73 2.31 14.08
N ALA A 47 2.89 2.52 13.47
CA ALA A 47 3.02 3.50 12.39
C ALA A 47 2.18 3.14 11.15
N MET A 48 2.09 1.86 10.79
CA MET A 48 1.21 1.41 9.71
C MET A 48 -0.28 1.62 10.07
N ALA A 49 -0.67 1.36 11.33
CA ALA A 49 -2.02 1.58 11.83
C ALA A 49 -2.43 3.06 11.78
N ASP A 50 -1.48 3.97 11.99
CA ASP A 50 -1.69 5.41 11.91
C ASP A 50 -1.52 5.98 10.50
N TRP A 51 -1.48 5.14 9.46
CA TRP A 51 -1.23 5.54 8.06
C TRP A 51 0.13 6.19 7.79
N ARG A 52 1.07 6.15 8.74
CA ARG A 52 2.38 6.79 8.61
C ARG A 52 3.23 6.17 7.51
N ILE A 53 3.07 4.89 7.20
CA ILE A 53 3.79 4.29 6.06
C ILE A 53 3.56 5.06 4.76
N HIS A 54 2.36 5.63 4.56
CA HIS A 54 2.07 6.50 3.41
C HIS A 54 2.54 7.95 3.61
N ARG A 55 2.27 8.52 4.78
CA ARG A 55 2.59 9.93 5.06
C ARG A 55 4.09 10.18 5.10
N ASP A 56 4.85 9.26 5.67
CA ASP A 56 6.31 9.34 5.82
C ASP A 56 7.00 8.99 4.49
N ALA A 57 6.34 8.19 3.63
CA ALA A 57 6.68 8.09 2.22
C ALA A 57 6.32 9.36 1.43
N GLY A 58 5.80 10.41 2.07
CA GLY A 58 5.43 11.72 1.52
C GLY A 58 4.24 11.72 0.58
N LEU A 59 3.31 10.78 0.78
CA LEU A 59 1.97 10.80 0.22
C LEU A 59 1.00 11.48 1.20
N THR A 60 -0.07 12.09 0.69
CA THR A 60 -1.18 12.53 1.54
C THR A 60 -2.19 11.41 1.69
N VAL A 61 -2.69 11.17 2.89
CA VAL A 61 -3.83 10.26 3.13
C VAL A 61 -5.02 11.07 3.62
N ARG A 62 -6.16 10.94 2.92
CA ARG A 62 -7.45 11.50 3.33
C ARG A 62 -8.43 10.37 3.61
N THR A 63 -8.93 10.29 4.82
CA THR A 63 -9.89 9.29 5.28
C THR A 63 -10.60 9.82 6.53
N GLU A 64 -11.79 9.28 6.80
CA GLU A 64 -12.52 9.50 8.05
C GLU A 64 -12.21 8.44 9.12
N ALA A 65 -11.50 7.38 8.73
CA ALA A 65 -11.15 6.28 9.64
C ALA A 65 -9.81 6.54 10.33
N ASP A 66 -9.78 6.29 11.64
CA ASP A 66 -8.56 6.44 12.44
C ASP A 66 -7.46 5.46 11.99
N ARG A 67 -7.86 4.24 11.59
CA ARG A 67 -6.96 3.15 11.19
C ARG A 67 -7.47 2.35 9.98
N PRO A 68 -6.58 1.65 9.25
CA PRO A 68 -6.97 0.67 8.25
C PRO A 68 -7.85 -0.44 8.85
N ALA A 69 -8.97 -0.72 8.19
CA ALA A 69 -9.86 -1.85 8.50
C ALA A 69 -10.62 -2.25 7.23
N LEU A 70 -11.11 -3.50 7.17
CA LEU A 70 -11.81 -4.00 5.98
C LEU A 70 -12.95 -3.06 5.55
N GLY A 71 -12.97 -2.67 4.28
CA GLY A 71 -13.98 -1.78 3.71
C GLY A 71 -13.71 -0.28 3.87
N VAL A 72 -12.74 0.12 4.70
CA VAL A 72 -12.35 1.54 4.86
C VAL A 72 -11.91 2.11 3.52
N GLN A 73 -12.47 3.27 3.18
CA GLN A 73 -12.06 4.03 2.00
C GLN A 73 -11.11 5.16 2.39
N PHE A 74 -10.15 5.42 1.53
CA PHE A 74 -9.25 6.54 1.66
C PHE A 74 -8.79 7.02 0.29
N VAL A 75 -8.29 8.25 0.24
CA VAL A 75 -7.66 8.80 -0.96
C VAL A 75 -6.20 9.05 -0.62
N THR A 76 -5.31 8.32 -1.28
CA THR A 76 -3.89 8.66 -1.29
C THR A 76 -3.61 9.68 -2.39
N GLY A 77 -2.58 10.51 -2.21
CA GLY A 77 -2.27 11.54 -3.19
C GLY A 77 -0.81 11.92 -3.23
N ILE A 78 -0.35 12.27 -4.43
CA ILE A 78 1.00 12.79 -4.66
C ILE A 78 0.91 14.17 -5.32
N ARG A 79 1.79 15.08 -4.89
CA ARG A 79 1.96 16.40 -5.48
C ARG A 79 3.22 16.40 -6.34
N LEU A 80 3.09 16.75 -7.60
CA LEU A 80 4.20 16.86 -8.56
C LEU A 80 4.15 18.27 -9.16
N GLY A 81 4.85 19.21 -8.52
CA GLY A 81 4.75 20.63 -8.87
C GLY A 81 3.30 21.13 -8.78
N PRO A 82 2.73 21.71 -9.85
CA PRO A 82 1.34 22.18 -9.85
C PRO A 82 0.31 21.04 -9.94
N LEU A 83 0.73 19.82 -10.32
CA LEU A 83 -0.17 18.69 -10.51
C LEU A 83 -0.47 17.99 -9.18
N ARG A 84 -1.74 17.62 -9.02
CA ARG A 84 -2.25 16.84 -7.89
C ARG A 84 -2.89 15.57 -8.44
N ILE A 85 -2.32 14.43 -8.08
CA ILE A 85 -2.87 13.12 -8.43
C ILE A 85 -3.57 12.59 -7.18
N ALA A 86 -4.85 12.28 -7.32
CA ALA A 86 -5.64 11.61 -6.30
C ALA A 86 -5.84 10.15 -6.71
N ALA A 87 -5.73 9.27 -5.74
CA ALA A 87 -5.80 7.82 -5.90
C ALA A 87 -6.80 7.28 -4.86
N PRO A 88 -8.09 7.15 -5.23
CA PRO A 88 -9.11 6.58 -4.35
C PRO A 88 -8.92 5.07 -4.20
N CYS A 89 -8.94 4.60 -2.95
CA CYS A 89 -8.64 3.23 -2.56
C CYS A 89 -9.64 2.72 -1.51
N ARG A 90 -9.71 1.39 -1.37
CA ARG A 90 -10.46 0.70 -0.32
C ARG A 90 -9.62 -0.42 0.27
N ILE A 91 -9.61 -0.57 1.59
CA ILE A 91 -9.01 -1.73 2.24
C ILE A 91 -9.84 -2.98 1.92
N VAL A 92 -9.20 -4.01 1.37
CA VAL A 92 -9.84 -5.26 0.91
C VAL A 92 -9.43 -6.48 1.70
N TRP A 93 -8.33 -6.40 2.45
CA TRP A 93 -7.98 -7.38 3.46
C TRP A 93 -7.12 -6.72 4.54
N TYR A 94 -7.09 -7.35 5.71
CA TYR A 94 -6.42 -6.84 6.90
C TYR A 94 -5.99 -8.02 7.80
N VAL A 95 -4.84 -7.90 8.46
CA VAL A 95 -4.35 -8.86 9.47
C VAL A 95 -3.76 -8.10 10.67
N GLU A 96 -4.10 -8.58 11.86
CA GLU A 96 -3.57 -8.10 13.15
C GLU A 96 -3.46 -9.28 14.10
N GLU A 97 -2.25 -9.80 14.15
CA GLU A 97 -1.82 -10.94 14.95
C GLU A 97 -0.66 -10.47 15.84
N PRO A 98 -0.30 -11.22 16.90
CA PRO A 98 0.78 -10.83 17.81
C PRO A 98 2.12 -10.55 17.12
N ASP A 99 2.38 -11.22 16.00
CA ASP A 99 3.63 -11.21 15.23
C ASP A 99 3.43 -10.72 13.79
N ARG A 100 2.21 -10.34 13.37
CA ARG A 100 1.93 -9.90 12.00
C ARG A 100 0.92 -8.76 11.97
N TYR A 101 1.25 -7.69 11.25
CA TYR A 101 0.34 -6.57 11.02
C TYR A 101 0.39 -6.16 9.56
N GLY A 102 -0.76 -6.03 8.91
CA GLY A 102 -0.78 -5.63 7.52
C GLY A 102 -2.17 -5.43 6.93
N PHE A 103 -2.19 -4.83 5.76
CA PHE A 103 -3.40 -4.62 5.00
C PHE A 103 -3.09 -4.51 3.52
N GLY A 104 -4.09 -4.86 2.71
CA GLY A 104 -4.10 -4.57 1.28
C GLY A 104 -5.24 -3.66 0.92
N PHE A 105 -5.01 -2.77 -0.04
CA PHE A 105 -6.03 -1.94 -0.62
C PHE A 105 -6.18 -2.17 -2.11
N GLY A 106 -7.43 -2.13 -2.54
CA GLY A 106 -7.82 -2.14 -3.93
C GLY A 106 -8.13 -0.75 -4.46
N THR A 107 -7.93 -0.58 -5.76
CA THR A 107 -8.15 0.68 -6.49
C THR A 107 -9.63 0.90 -6.86
N LEU A 108 -10.14 2.11 -6.62
CA LEU A 108 -11.51 2.55 -6.94
C LEU A 108 -11.55 3.44 -8.20
N PRO A 109 -12.73 3.72 -8.79
CA PRO A 109 -12.88 4.65 -9.90
C PRO A 109 -12.24 6.01 -9.62
N GLY A 110 -11.50 6.53 -10.60
CA GLY A 110 -10.69 7.75 -10.46
C GLY A 110 -9.23 7.50 -10.09
N HIS A 111 -8.88 6.27 -9.68
CA HIS A 111 -7.49 5.88 -9.46
C HIS A 111 -6.73 5.75 -10.80
N PRO A 112 -5.48 6.23 -10.92
CA PRO A 112 -4.70 6.19 -12.17
C PRO A 112 -4.32 4.77 -12.60
N GLU A 113 -4.21 3.85 -11.64
CA GLU A 113 -3.94 2.42 -11.83
C GLU A 113 -5.16 1.57 -11.46
N ARG A 114 -5.21 0.34 -11.97
CA ARG A 114 -6.16 -0.73 -11.57
C ARG A 114 -5.40 -1.91 -11.03
N GLY A 115 -5.78 -2.37 -9.85
CA GLY A 115 -5.12 -3.46 -9.13
C GLY A 115 -5.15 -3.26 -7.61
N GLU A 116 -4.21 -3.90 -6.94
CA GLU A 116 -4.12 -4.01 -5.48
C GLU A 116 -2.68 -3.83 -5.01
N GLU A 117 -2.51 -3.21 -3.85
CA GLU A 117 -1.22 -3.04 -3.16
C GLU A 117 -1.37 -3.36 -1.68
N SER A 118 -0.36 -3.99 -1.10
CA SER A 118 -0.32 -4.36 0.31
C SER A 118 0.98 -4.02 1.01
N PHE A 119 0.85 -3.88 2.32
CA PHE A 119 1.92 -3.65 3.27
C PHE A 119 1.76 -4.64 4.41
N LEU A 120 2.82 -5.37 4.71
CA LEU A 120 2.83 -6.38 5.76
C LEU A 120 4.14 -6.27 6.54
N VAL A 121 4.06 -6.18 7.86
CA VAL A 121 5.19 -6.38 8.77
C VAL A 121 4.99 -7.68 9.54
N GLU A 122 6.04 -8.49 9.60
CA GLU A 122 6.07 -9.78 10.28
C GLU A 122 7.27 -9.82 11.21
N TRP A 123 7.07 -10.27 12.45
CA TRP A 123 8.12 -10.63 13.39
C TRP A 123 8.32 -12.15 13.35
N THR A 124 9.46 -12.59 12.84
CA THR A 124 9.71 -14.00 12.56
C THR A 124 10.10 -14.76 13.83
N GLY A 125 9.99 -16.09 13.79
CA GLY A 125 10.53 -16.96 14.84
C GLY A 125 12.06 -16.92 14.99
N THR A 126 12.78 -16.27 14.07
CA THR A 126 14.22 -15.98 14.16
C THR A 126 14.52 -14.61 14.76
N ASP A 127 13.50 -13.96 15.32
CA ASP A 127 13.55 -12.63 15.91
C ASP A 127 13.70 -11.47 14.91
N ASP A 128 13.62 -11.74 13.61
CA ASP A 128 13.73 -10.69 12.58
C ASP A 128 12.40 -9.98 12.37
N VAL A 129 12.43 -8.66 12.20
CA VAL A 129 11.27 -7.88 11.75
C VAL A 129 11.41 -7.64 10.26
N VAL A 130 10.49 -8.19 9.48
CA VAL A 130 10.49 -8.17 8.02
C VAL A 130 9.28 -7.40 7.51
N PHE A 131 9.53 -6.46 6.62
CA PHE A 131 8.48 -5.70 5.95
C PHE A 131 8.41 -6.06 4.48
N THR A 132 7.19 -6.33 4.00
CA THR A 132 6.90 -6.71 2.62
C THR A 132 5.88 -5.75 2.01
N ILE A 133 6.22 -5.25 0.82
CA ILE A 133 5.30 -4.57 -0.09
C ILE A 133 5.03 -5.54 -1.24
N ALA A 134 3.75 -5.79 -1.54
CA ALA A 134 3.35 -6.53 -2.72
C ALA A 134 2.25 -5.77 -3.48
N ALA A 135 2.38 -5.67 -4.79
CA ALA A 135 1.36 -5.03 -5.61
C ALA A 135 1.25 -5.72 -6.97
N PHE A 136 0.04 -5.68 -7.54
CA PHE A 136 -0.18 -5.93 -8.96
C PHE A 136 -1.03 -4.81 -9.54
N SER A 137 -0.63 -4.24 -10.68
CA SER A 137 -1.41 -3.17 -11.29
C SER A 137 -1.26 -3.10 -12.81
N ARG A 138 -2.20 -2.40 -13.44
CA ARG A 138 -2.13 -1.94 -14.82
C ARG A 138 -2.72 -0.52 -14.94
N PRO A 139 -2.27 0.31 -15.90
CA PRO A 139 -2.81 1.65 -16.07
C PRO A 139 -4.32 1.66 -16.31
N ALA A 140 -5.05 2.54 -15.61
CA ALA A 140 -6.50 2.64 -15.70
C ALA A 140 -6.99 3.48 -16.88
N ALA A 141 -6.15 4.43 -17.34
CA ALA A 141 -6.49 5.44 -18.33
C ALA A 141 -5.62 5.34 -19.60
N TRP A 142 -6.21 5.65 -20.75
CA TRP A 142 -5.54 5.64 -22.05
C TRP A 142 -4.41 6.69 -22.15
N TYR A 143 -4.52 7.83 -21.46
CA TYR A 143 -3.47 8.85 -21.43
C TYR A 143 -2.25 8.43 -20.59
N ALA A 144 -2.41 7.50 -19.63
CA ALA A 144 -1.28 6.90 -18.91
C ALA A 144 -0.43 6.01 -19.83
N ARG A 145 -0.98 5.53 -20.95
CA ARG A 145 -0.22 4.81 -21.98
C ARG A 145 0.72 5.73 -22.78
N LEU A 146 0.40 7.00 -22.96
CA LEU A 146 1.26 7.98 -23.64
C LEU A 146 2.46 8.41 -22.76
N GLY A 147 2.41 8.15 -21.46
CA GLY A 147 3.46 8.46 -20.47
C GLY A 147 3.99 7.24 -19.72
N ALA A 148 3.96 6.05 -20.33
CA ALA A 148 4.20 4.78 -19.64
C ALA A 148 5.59 4.66 -18.99
N ALA A 149 6.63 5.31 -19.52
CA ALA A 149 7.95 5.34 -18.90
C ALA A 149 8.01 6.24 -17.63
N PRO A 150 7.54 7.50 -17.66
CA PRO A 150 7.41 8.32 -16.46
C PRO A 150 6.56 7.68 -15.36
N ALA A 151 5.45 7.01 -15.72
CA ALA A 151 4.56 6.36 -14.77
C ALA A 151 5.27 5.20 -14.01
N ARG A 152 6.06 4.38 -14.74
CA ARG A 152 6.84 3.29 -14.13
C ARG A 152 7.89 3.80 -13.15
N TRP A 153 8.64 4.82 -13.55
CA TRP A 153 9.66 5.43 -12.68
C TRP A 153 9.03 6.06 -11.43
N LEU A 154 7.85 6.66 -11.55
CA LEU A 154 7.15 7.20 -10.40
C LEU A 154 6.72 6.09 -9.43
N GLN A 155 6.23 4.97 -9.94
CA GLN A 155 5.84 3.83 -9.12
C GLN A 155 7.05 3.24 -8.37
N ASP A 156 8.18 3.03 -9.06
CA ASP A 156 9.40 2.51 -8.42
C ASP A 156 9.93 3.49 -7.35
N ARG A 157 9.93 4.79 -7.64
CA ARG A 157 10.28 5.85 -6.67
C ARG A 157 9.38 5.83 -5.44
N VAL A 158 8.09 5.58 -5.60
CA VAL A 158 7.14 5.49 -4.49
C VAL A 158 7.39 4.23 -3.66
N THR A 159 7.62 3.08 -4.31
CA THR A 159 8.03 1.85 -3.62
C THR A 159 9.32 2.05 -2.81
N ASP A 160 10.33 2.71 -3.38
CA ASP A 160 11.58 3.02 -2.66
C ASP A 160 11.33 3.94 -1.45
N ARG A 161 10.39 4.89 -1.56
CA ARG A 161 10.00 5.79 -0.47
C ARG A 161 9.26 5.05 0.64
N TYR A 162 8.43 4.06 0.32
CA TYR A 162 7.81 3.20 1.32
C TYR A 162 8.86 2.38 2.07
N VAL A 163 9.83 1.80 1.38
CA VAL A 163 10.95 1.07 2.02
C VAL A 163 11.76 2.01 2.92
N ALA A 164 12.08 3.22 2.45
CA ALA A 164 12.79 4.21 3.25
C ALA A 164 12.00 4.61 4.50
N ALA A 165 10.68 4.82 4.37
CA ALA A 165 9.80 5.12 5.50
C ALA A 165 9.77 3.97 6.51
N ALA A 166 9.63 2.71 6.05
CA ALA A 166 9.66 1.53 6.92
C ALA A 166 10.97 1.41 7.71
N ARG A 167 12.12 1.64 7.04
CA ARG A 167 13.44 1.65 7.71
C ARG A 167 13.57 2.79 8.73
N ALA A 168 13.07 3.98 8.43
CA ALA A 168 13.11 5.10 9.37
C ALA A 168 12.24 4.84 10.61
N LEU A 169 11.04 4.29 10.42
CA LEU A 169 10.12 3.92 11.51
C LEU A 169 10.71 2.87 12.44
N ALA A 170 11.46 1.92 11.88
CA ALA A 170 12.17 0.90 12.66
C ALA A 170 13.34 1.45 13.49
N ALA A 171 13.90 2.60 13.10
CA ALA A 171 15.04 3.21 13.77
C ALA A 171 14.67 4.13 14.96
N GLY A 172 13.39 4.49 15.12
CA GLY A 172 12.89 5.40 16.15
C GLY A 172 12.76 6.85 15.67
#